data_AF-A0A7V8FPG4-F1
#
_entry.id   AF-A0A7V8FPG4-F1
#
_cell.length_a   1.000
_cell.length_b   1.000
_cell.length_c   1.000
_cell.angle_alpha   90.00
_cell.angle_beta   90.00
_cell.angle_gamma   90.00
#
_symmetry.space_group_name_H-M   'P 1'
#
loop_
_entity.id
_entity.type
_entity.pdbx_description
1 polymer ?
#
loop_
_entity_poly.entity_id
_entity_poly.type
_entity_poly.pdbx_seq_one_letter_code
_entity_poly.pdbx_strand_id
1 'polypeptide(L)'
;MDVNQPLALLGGLTPAQFMRRHWQKKPLLIRNAVPGLQALTRQDMTDLAERDDVESRLIVHKKQGWQLKRGPFTRRAIPPFKQPDWTLLVQGVDLHDEGVHALLQQFRFVPDARLDDVMISYASDGGGVGPHFDSYDVFLLQARGQRRWRIGAQQDLTLQEGVPLKILANFQPEEEFLLNPGDMLYLPPRYAHDGVAVGECMTYSIGFRAPQRQDVARDLLQRIAEEAEDETLYKDPRQPAAEHPALVPAALQDFAQDAVARALKDPRQIARALGEYLTEPKAQVWFDESPEAADQAEAHWPPAAGVVLDGRSRLLYDAHHIFANGESWRAAGRDAALLRRLADERALDARALKGASDDARGLLLSWLESGWLRLR
;
A
#
# COMPACT_ATOMS: atom_id res chain seq x y z
N MET A 1 9.03 16.26 7.85
CA MET A 1 9.75 15.53 8.92
C MET A 1 11.23 15.78 8.75
N ASP A 2 12.00 16.02 9.82
CA ASP A 2 13.47 16.08 9.75
C ASP A 2 14.05 14.68 9.91
N VAL A 3 14.70 14.16 8.86
CA VAL A 3 15.25 12.79 8.82
C VAL A 3 16.47 12.58 9.72
N ASN A 4 17.00 13.65 10.32
CA ASN A 4 18.14 13.63 11.22
C ASN A 4 17.75 13.85 12.69
N GLN A 5 16.47 13.99 12.99
CA GLN A 5 15.97 14.08 14.37
C GLN A 5 15.57 12.69 14.90
N PRO A 6 15.98 12.31 16.12
CA PRO A 6 15.55 11.08 16.77
C PRO A 6 14.03 11.01 16.91
N LEU A 7 13.44 9.85 16.63
CA LEU A 7 12.01 9.60 16.79
C LEU A 7 11.76 8.53 17.85
N ALA A 8 10.81 8.75 18.75
CA ALA A 8 10.32 7.71 19.65
C ALA A 8 9.79 6.49 18.87
N LEU A 9 9.13 6.76 17.73
CA LEU A 9 8.66 5.75 16.77
C LEU A 9 9.76 4.77 16.34
N LEU A 10 11.02 5.18 16.34
CA LEU A 10 12.18 4.38 15.90
C LEU A 10 13.13 4.06 17.07
N GLY A 11 12.64 4.10 18.31
CA GLY A 11 13.43 3.77 19.51
C GLY A 11 14.58 4.75 19.77
N GLY A 12 14.38 6.04 19.44
CA GLY A 12 15.41 7.07 19.56
C GLY A 12 16.42 7.08 18.41
N LEU A 13 16.23 6.25 17.38
CA LEU A 13 16.96 6.40 16.12
C LEU A 13 16.39 7.56 15.30
N THR A 14 17.25 8.23 14.57
CA THR A 14 16.84 9.08 13.45
C THR A 14 16.34 8.20 12.29
N PRO A 15 15.43 8.69 11.44
CA PRO A 15 15.06 7.99 10.22
C PRO A 15 16.27 7.59 9.36
N ALA A 16 17.24 8.48 9.18
CA ALA A 16 18.46 8.19 8.41
C ALA A 16 19.27 7.02 9.02
N GLN A 17 19.36 6.94 10.35
CA GLN A 17 20.02 5.81 11.03
C GLN A 17 19.25 4.51 10.87
N PHE A 18 17.91 4.55 10.97
CA PHE A 18 17.06 3.38 10.79
C PHE A 18 17.19 2.82 9.36
N MET A 19 17.06 3.67 8.33
CA MET A 19 17.21 3.29 6.92
C MET A 19 18.59 2.68 6.64
N ARG A 20 19.64 3.21 7.27
CA ARG A 20 21.00 2.69 7.11
C ARG A 20 21.21 1.34 7.80
N ARG A 21 20.63 1.10 8.98
CA ARG A 21 21.00 -0.03 9.86
C ARG A 21 19.99 -1.18 9.91
N HIS A 22 18.71 -0.92 9.67
CA HIS A 22 17.63 -1.88 9.90
C HIS A 22 16.79 -2.13 8.65
N TRP A 23 16.39 -1.07 7.94
CA TRP A 23 15.55 -1.18 6.75
C TRP A 23 16.10 -2.19 5.73
N GLN A 24 15.30 -3.23 5.43
CA GLN A 24 15.61 -4.38 4.58
C GLN A 24 16.85 -5.18 4.98
N LYS A 25 17.24 -5.15 6.26
CA LYS A 25 18.48 -5.78 6.75
C LYS A 25 18.25 -6.67 7.96
N LYS A 26 17.69 -6.12 9.03
CA LYS A 26 17.54 -6.84 10.30
C LYS A 26 16.38 -6.29 11.14
N PRO A 27 15.77 -7.14 11.99
CA PRO A 27 14.67 -6.74 12.84
C PRO A 27 15.07 -5.65 13.85
N LEU A 28 14.06 -4.98 14.39
CA LEU A 28 14.22 -4.02 15.49
C LEU A 28 13.00 -4.08 16.40
N LEU A 29 13.21 -4.41 17.67
CA LEU A 29 12.22 -4.24 18.73
C LEU A 29 12.30 -2.82 19.29
N ILE A 30 11.17 -2.14 19.36
CA ILE A 30 11.05 -0.75 19.80
C ILE A 30 10.03 -0.74 20.94
N ARG A 31 10.47 -0.36 22.14
CA ARG A 31 9.59 -0.28 23.30
C ARG A 31 8.88 1.07 23.33
N ASN A 32 7.58 1.05 23.58
CA ASN A 32 6.74 2.25 23.67
C ASN A 32 6.93 3.23 22.47
N ALA A 33 6.91 2.69 21.25
CA ALA A 33 7.10 3.43 20.00
C ALA A 33 6.04 4.52 19.78
N VAL A 34 4.79 4.24 20.17
CA VAL A 34 3.65 5.16 20.03
C VAL A 34 2.95 5.32 21.40
N PRO A 35 3.46 6.19 22.28
CA PRO A 35 2.88 6.40 23.59
C PRO A 35 1.45 6.95 23.49
N GLY A 36 0.53 6.40 24.28
CA GLY A 36 -0.85 6.91 24.36
C GLY A 36 -1.71 6.65 23.12
N LEU A 37 -1.33 5.68 22.28
CA LEU A 37 -2.13 5.25 21.12
C LEU A 37 -3.58 4.97 21.54
N GLN A 38 -4.52 5.68 20.91
CA GLN A 38 -5.94 5.40 21.03
C GLN A 38 -6.30 4.27 20.05
N ALA A 39 -6.28 3.04 20.56
CA ALA A 39 -6.61 1.90 19.73
C ALA A 39 -8.13 1.77 19.49
N LEU A 40 -8.50 1.35 18.29
CA LEU A 40 -9.84 0.89 17.93
C LEU A 40 -10.38 -0.14 18.94
N THR A 41 -11.70 -0.19 19.03
CA THR A 41 -12.47 -1.11 19.85
C THR A 41 -12.83 -2.37 19.08
N ARG A 42 -13.31 -3.40 19.80
CA ARG A 42 -13.82 -4.62 19.15
C ARG A 42 -15.00 -4.32 18.21
N GLN A 43 -15.81 -3.32 18.58
CA GLN A 43 -16.98 -2.92 17.81
C GLN A 43 -16.57 -2.34 16.46
N ASP A 44 -15.57 -1.44 16.47
CA ASP A 44 -15.01 -0.85 15.24
C ASP A 44 -14.49 -1.95 14.29
N MET A 45 -13.79 -2.95 14.85
CA MET A 45 -13.30 -4.10 14.05
C MET A 45 -14.42 -4.92 13.43
N THR A 46 -15.51 -5.19 14.18
CA THR A 46 -16.64 -5.94 13.65
C THR A 46 -17.45 -5.14 12.63
N ASP A 47 -17.60 -3.83 12.84
CA ASP A 47 -18.34 -2.95 11.93
C ASP A 47 -17.61 -2.79 10.60
N LEU A 48 -16.28 -2.65 10.63
CA LEU A 48 -15.46 -2.65 9.42
C LEU A 48 -15.55 -4.00 8.69
N ALA A 49 -15.50 -5.11 9.41
CA ALA A 49 -15.59 -6.45 8.81
C ALA A 49 -16.97 -6.79 8.20
N GLU A 50 -18.02 -6.05 8.56
CA GLU A 50 -19.37 -6.17 7.99
C GLU A 50 -19.52 -5.51 6.63
N ARG A 51 -18.62 -4.60 6.25
CA ARG A 51 -18.72 -3.79 5.03
C ARG A 51 -18.20 -4.52 3.79
N ASP A 52 -18.87 -4.33 2.66
CA ASP A 52 -18.50 -4.92 1.37
C ASP A 52 -17.24 -4.29 0.76
N ASP A 53 -16.96 -3.02 1.08
CA ASP A 53 -15.79 -2.28 0.59
C ASP A 53 -14.52 -2.52 1.42
N VAL A 54 -14.59 -3.35 2.47
CA VAL A 54 -13.47 -3.61 3.39
C VAL A 54 -13.05 -5.08 3.30
N GLU A 55 -11.83 -5.33 2.85
CA GLU A 55 -11.28 -6.70 2.83
C GLU A 55 -11.03 -7.18 4.28
N SER A 56 -11.67 -8.27 4.64
CA SER A 56 -11.47 -8.93 5.94
C SER A 56 -11.31 -10.44 5.81
N ARG A 57 -10.59 -11.03 6.77
CA ARG A 57 -10.30 -12.46 6.85
C ARG A 57 -10.47 -12.95 8.28
N LEU A 58 -11.14 -14.08 8.45
CA LEU A 58 -11.29 -14.75 9.74
C LEU A 58 -10.53 -16.06 9.70
N ILE A 59 -9.58 -16.22 10.62
CA ILE A 59 -8.77 -17.42 10.78
C ILE A 59 -9.13 -18.07 12.11
N VAL A 60 -9.41 -19.37 12.08
CA VAL A 60 -9.71 -20.17 13.27
C VAL A 60 -8.82 -21.40 13.26
N HIS A 61 -8.11 -21.64 14.37
CA HIS A 61 -7.32 -22.84 14.58
C HIS A 61 -8.10 -23.81 15.47
N LYS A 62 -8.44 -25.00 14.95
CA LYS A 62 -9.16 -26.05 15.69
C LYS A 62 -8.33 -27.32 15.70
N LYS A 63 -8.80 -28.33 16.46
CA LYS A 63 -8.20 -29.67 16.47
C LYS A 63 -8.08 -30.31 15.08
N GLN A 64 -8.99 -29.98 14.16
CA GLN A 64 -8.99 -30.46 12.77
C GLN A 64 -8.06 -29.65 11.85
N GLY A 65 -7.39 -28.61 12.34
CA GLY A 65 -6.49 -27.75 11.57
C GLY A 65 -7.02 -26.33 11.38
N TRP A 66 -6.43 -25.63 10.41
CA TRP A 66 -6.68 -24.22 10.10
C TRP A 66 -7.90 -24.03 9.20
N GLN A 67 -8.76 -23.08 9.57
CA GLN A 67 -9.87 -22.62 8.74
C GLN A 67 -9.69 -21.15 8.41
N LEU A 68 -9.84 -20.79 7.14
CA LEU A 68 -9.83 -19.41 6.66
C LEU A 68 -11.18 -19.12 6.01
N LYS A 69 -11.80 -18.01 6.41
CA LYS A 69 -12.95 -17.43 5.72
C LYS A 69 -12.61 -16.01 5.27
N ARG A 70 -13.25 -15.55 4.20
CA ARG A 70 -13.15 -14.17 3.71
C ARG A 70 -14.46 -13.46 3.97
N GLY A 71 -14.35 -12.17 4.27
CA GLY A 71 -15.50 -11.32 4.51
C GLY A 71 -16.25 -10.95 3.23
N PRO A 72 -17.30 -10.13 3.36
CA PRO A 72 -17.77 -9.51 4.60
C PRO A 72 -18.35 -10.53 5.60
N PHE A 73 -18.39 -10.18 6.89
CA PHE A 73 -18.88 -11.04 7.97
C PHE A 73 -19.99 -10.37 8.76
N THR A 74 -21.20 -10.92 8.77
CA THR A 74 -22.20 -10.55 9.79
C THR A 74 -21.67 -10.81 11.20
N ARG A 75 -22.09 -10.04 12.22
CA ARG A 75 -21.64 -10.24 13.63
C ARG A 75 -21.81 -11.67 14.12
N ARG A 76 -22.84 -12.39 13.65
CA ARG A 76 -23.12 -13.79 14.03
C ARG A 76 -22.14 -14.79 13.41
N ALA A 77 -21.47 -14.43 12.32
CA ALA A 77 -20.46 -15.26 11.68
C ALA A 77 -19.10 -15.21 12.40
N ILE A 78 -18.87 -14.16 13.20
CA ILE A 78 -17.65 -13.98 14.02
C ILE A 78 -17.78 -14.82 15.29
N PRO A 79 -16.77 -15.63 15.67
CA PRO A 79 -16.82 -16.41 16.89
C PRO A 79 -16.99 -15.54 18.15
N PRO A 80 -17.59 -16.06 19.23
CA PRO A 80 -17.64 -15.32 20.49
C PRO A 80 -16.25 -14.90 20.97
N PHE A 81 -16.09 -13.67 21.44
CA PHE A 81 -14.81 -13.13 21.93
C PHE A 81 -14.14 -13.92 23.06
N LYS A 82 -14.92 -14.70 23.82
CA LYS A 82 -14.40 -15.60 24.85
C LYS A 82 -13.88 -16.93 24.32
N GLN A 83 -14.22 -17.29 23.07
CA GLN A 83 -13.72 -18.48 22.42
C GLN A 83 -12.26 -18.25 22.02
N PRO A 84 -11.31 -19.14 22.38
CA PRO A 84 -9.90 -18.99 22.02
C PRO A 84 -9.63 -19.36 20.55
N ASP A 85 -8.37 -19.18 20.15
CA ASP A 85 -7.76 -19.71 18.92
C ASP A 85 -8.36 -19.17 17.61
N TRP A 86 -8.71 -17.89 17.58
CA TRP A 86 -9.12 -17.23 16.34
C TRP A 86 -8.63 -15.79 16.24
N THR A 87 -8.52 -15.32 15.00
CA THR A 87 -8.16 -13.93 14.69
C THR A 87 -8.97 -13.40 13.50
N LEU A 88 -9.41 -12.15 13.61
CA LEU A 88 -10.02 -11.38 12.55
C LEU A 88 -9.01 -10.34 12.07
N LEU A 89 -8.72 -10.34 10.77
CA LEU A 89 -7.84 -9.40 10.10
C LEU A 89 -8.70 -8.50 9.21
N VAL A 90 -8.49 -7.19 9.31
CA VAL A 90 -9.15 -6.16 8.49
C VAL A 90 -8.07 -5.34 7.82
N GLN A 91 -8.11 -5.27 6.49
CA GLN A 91 -7.12 -4.58 5.66
C GLN A 91 -7.50 -3.11 5.46
N GLY A 92 -6.54 -2.26 5.11
CA GLY A 92 -6.83 -0.89 4.68
C GLY A 92 -7.53 -0.02 5.72
N VAL A 93 -7.35 -0.26 7.02
CA VAL A 93 -8.14 0.45 8.05
C VAL A 93 -7.79 1.94 8.08
N ASP A 94 -6.59 2.31 7.66
CA ASP A 94 -6.17 3.71 7.45
C ASP A 94 -7.02 4.46 6.41
N LEU A 95 -7.76 3.77 5.56
CA LEU A 95 -8.69 4.37 4.60
C LEU A 95 -10.04 4.73 5.22
N HIS A 96 -10.35 4.16 6.40
CA HIS A 96 -11.67 4.24 7.04
C HIS A 96 -11.64 4.89 8.42
N ASP A 97 -10.46 5.08 9.01
CA ASP A 97 -10.28 5.72 10.32
C ASP A 97 -9.18 6.81 10.27
N GLU A 98 -9.53 8.03 10.67
CA GLU A 98 -8.61 9.18 10.63
C GLU A 98 -7.41 9.03 11.59
N GLY A 99 -7.60 8.35 12.72
CA GLY A 99 -6.53 8.12 13.70
C GLY A 99 -5.51 7.10 13.19
N VAL A 100 -5.98 6.04 12.55
CA VAL A 100 -5.14 5.04 11.87
C VAL A 100 -4.45 5.65 10.65
N HIS A 101 -5.14 6.51 9.89
CA HIS A 101 -4.51 7.28 8.81
C HIS A 101 -3.35 8.15 9.35
N ALA A 102 -3.61 8.91 10.42
CA ALA A 102 -2.59 9.76 11.04
C ALA A 102 -1.40 8.95 11.58
N LEU A 103 -1.63 7.73 12.08
CA LEU A 103 -0.55 6.81 12.44
C LEU A 103 0.30 6.44 11.21
N LEU A 104 -0.32 6.05 10.09
CA LEU A 104 0.39 5.71 8.85
C LEU A 104 1.27 6.88 8.37
N GLN A 105 0.78 8.12 8.48
CA GLN A 105 1.53 9.32 8.08
C GLN A 105 2.86 9.50 8.84
N GLN A 106 3.00 8.94 10.03
CA GLN A 106 4.26 9.00 10.80
C GLN A 106 5.38 8.14 10.18
N PHE A 107 5.05 7.24 9.24
CA PHE A 107 6.01 6.37 8.55
C PHE A 107 6.54 6.93 7.23
N ARG A 108 6.13 8.15 6.84
CA ARG A 108 6.58 8.87 5.63
C ARG A 108 8.03 9.37 5.68
N PHE A 109 8.87 8.70 6.46
CA PHE A 109 10.32 8.69 6.27
C PHE A 109 10.77 7.62 5.26
N VAL A 110 9.91 6.65 4.99
CA VAL A 110 10.01 5.74 3.86
C VAL A 110 9.20 6.36 2.70
N PRO A 111 9.66 6.27 1.44
CA PRO A 111 8.91 6.84 0.31
C PRO A 111 7.48 6.31 0.23
N ASP A 112 6.52 7.19 -0.07
CA ASP A 112 5.10 6.85 -0.20
C ASP A 112 4.84 5.74 -1.23
N ALA A 113 5.64 5.68 -2.29
CA ALA A 113 5.62 4.59 -3.28
C ALA A 113 5.83 3.19 -2.67
N ARG A 114 6.40 3.12 -1.45
CA ARG A 114 6.63 1.89 -0.70
C ARG A 114 5.61 1.69 0.42
N LEU A 115 4.87 2.70 0.87
CA LEU A 115 3.83 2.52 1.89
C LEU A 115 2.63 1.81 1.27
N ASP A 116 2.04 0.83 1.97
CA ASP A 116 0.82 0.17 1.48
C ASP A 116 -0.43 0.61 2.23
N ASP A 117 -0.63 0.08 3.44
CA ASP A 117 -1.80 0.29 4.28
C ASP A 117 -1.52 -0.10 5.75
N VAL A 118 -2.53 0.06 6.61
CA VAL A 118 -2.56 -0.49 7.97
C VAL A 118 -3.59 -1.60 8.06
N MET A 119 -3.11 -2.84 8.14
CA MET A 119 -3.93 -3.99 8.48
C MET A 119 -4.03 -4.11 10.00
N ILE A 120 -5.24 -4.29 10.53
CA ILE A 120 -5.45 -4.50 11.96
C ILE A 120 -5.96 -5.93 12.19
N SER A 121 -5.29 -6.63 13.11
CA SER A 121 -5.77 -7.91 13.61
C SER A 121 -6.35 -7.75 15.01
N TYR A 122 -7.56 -8.27 15.22
CA TYR A 122 -8.05 -8.67 16.53
C TYR A 122 -7.80 -10.15 16.72
N ALA A 123 -7.32 -10.57 17.89
CA ALA A 123 -7.16 -11.98 18.21
C ALA A 123 -7.73 -12.28 19.60
N SER A 124 -8.43 -13.40 19.73
CA SER A 124 -8.75 -13.98 21.02
C SER A 124 -7.51 -14.67 21.62
N ASP A 125 -7.60 -15.12 22.87
CA ASP A 125 -6.50 -15.84 23.53
C ASP A 125 -6.04 -17.04 22.69
N GLY A 126 -4.72 -17.20 22.52
CA GLY A 126 -4.14 -18.22 21.62
C GLY A 126 -4.29 -17.94 20.13
N GLY A 127 -5.06 -16.92 19.74
CA GLY A 127 -5.29 -16.53 18.36
C GLY A 127 -4.04 -16.01 17.66
N GLY A 128 -3.90 -16.41 16.39
CA GLY A 128 -2.79 -16.05 15.53
C GLY A 128 -3.01 -16.59 14.12
N VAL A 129 -2.02 -16.43 13.24
CA VAL A 129 -2.06 -16.90 11.84
C VAL A 129 -1.10 -18.05 11.56
N GLY A 130 -0.40 -18.51 12.60
CA GLY A 130 0.67 -19.51 12.52
C GLY A 130 1.99 -18.92 12.04
N PRO A 131 3.07 -19.72 12.09
CA PRO A 131 4.38 -19.29 11.64
C PRO A 131 4.39 -19.08 10.13
N HIS A 132 4.84 -17.91 9.68
CA HIS A 132 4.87 -17.54 8.26
C HIS A 132 6.02 -16.56 8.00
N PHE A 133 6.13 -16.10 6.76
CA PHE A 133 7.02 -15.02 6.37
C PHE A 133 6.32 -14.15 5.33
N ASP A 134 6.69 -12.88 5.31
CA ASP A 134 6.17 -11.92 4.33
C ASP A 134 7.24 -11.56 3.29
N SER A 135 6.80 -11.13 2.11
CA SER A 135 7.71 -10.66 1.05
C SER A 135 7.97 -9.15 1.13
N TYR A 136 7.49 -8.50 2.19
CA TYR A 136 7.55 -7.06 2.38
C TYR A 136 8.06 -6.70 3.79
N ASP A 137 8.47 -5.45 3.93
CA ASP A 137 8.76 -4.82 5.21
C ASP A 137 7.47 -4.62 6.00
N VAL A 138 7.50 -4.81 7.33
CA VAL A 138 6.33 -4.56 8.20
C VAL A 138 6.74 -4.04 9.56
N PHE A 139 5.94 -3.12 10.13
CA PHE A 139 5.99 -2.79 11.55
C PHE A 139 4.74 -3.33 12.25
N LEU A 140 4.95 -4.17 13.26
CA LEU A 140 3.93 -4.81 14.08
C LEU A 140 3.79 -4.04 15.39
N LEU A 141 2.85 -3.09 15.42
CA LEU A 141 2.54 -2.27 16.59
C LEU A 141 1.49 -2.95 17.46
N GLN A 142 1.81 -3.20 18.72
CA GLN A 142 0.85 -3.73 19.68
C GLN A 142 -0.05 -2.61 20.18
N ALA A 143 -1.34 -2.66 19.82
CA ALA A 143 -2.29 -1.58 20.11
C ALA A 143 -3.13 -1.83 21.37
N ARG A 144 -3.54 -3.08 21.60
CA ARG A 144 -4.27 -3.51 22.82
C ARG A 144 -3.81 -4.88 23.26
N GLY A 145 -3.87 -5.16 24.57
CA GLY A 145 -3.48 -6.48 25.11
C GLY A 145 -2.02 -6.83 24.81
N GLN A 146 -1.68 -8.10 24.88
CA GLN A 146 -0.32 -8.59 24.66
C GLN A 146 -0.26 -9.64 23.56
N ARG A 147 0.86 -9.66 22.83
CA ARG A 147 1.16 -10.70 21.84
C ARG A 147 2.59 -11.17 22.02
N ARG A 148 2.77 -12.49 22.02
CA ARG A 148 4.08 -13.14 22.01
C ARG A 148 4.50 -13.32 20.55
N TRP A 149 5.58 -12.65 20.18
CA TRP A 149 6.20 -12.74 18.87
C TRP A 149 7.46 -13.60 18.97
N ARG A 150 7.57 -14.56 18.05
CA ARG A 150 8.76 -15.37 17.84
C ARG A 150 9.26 -15.11 16.43
N ILE A 151 10.56 -14.93 16.23
CA ILE A 151 11.13 -14.61 14.92
C ILE A 151 12.41 -15.42 14.65
N GLY A 152 12.75 -15.60 13.38
CA GLY A 152 14.02 -16.23 12.98
C GLY A 152 14.39 -15.93 11.52
N ALA A 153 15.69 -15.89 11.24
CA ALA A 153 16.25 -15.67 9.90
C ALA A 153 16.42 -16.97 9.09
N GLN A 154 15.58 -17.98 9.34
CA GLN A 154 15.71 -19.31 8.74
C GLN A 154 15.67 -19.27 7.21
N GLN A 155 16.46 -20.14 6.57
CA GLN A 155 16.49 -20.27 5.11
C GLN A 155 15.45 -21.26 4.59
N ASP A 156 15.11 -22.30 5.38
CA ASP A 156 14.04 -23.23 5.05
C ASP A 156 12.69 -22.52 5.16
N LEU A 157 12.07 -22.24 4.01
CA LEU A 157 10.76 -21.63 3.91
C LEU A 157 9.70 -22.61 3.41
N THR A 158 9.93 -23.92 3.59
CA THR A 158 8.99 -24.97 3.19
C THR A 158 7.64 -24.75 3.86
N LEU A 159 6.59 -24.70 3.04
CA LEU A 159 5.22 -24.50 3.49
C LEU A 159 4.53 -25.84 3.76
N GLN A 160 3.63 -25.85 4.73
CA GLN A 160 2.73 -26.98 4.98
C GLN A 160 1.77 -27.14 3.79
N GLU A 161 1.65 -28.37 3.29
CA GLU A 161 0.68 -28.70 2.25
C GLU A 161 -0.73 -28.89 2.83
N GLY A 162 -1.75 -28.64 2.03
CA GLY A 162 -3.14 -28.94 2.38
C GLY A 162 -3.80 -28.01 3.40
N VAL A 163 -3.14 -26.91 3.80
CA VAL A 163 -3.72 -25.87 4.66
C VAL A 163 -4.06 -24.60 3.88
N PRO A 164 -5.12 -23.85 4.25
CA PRO A 164 -5.56 -22.66 3.51
C PRO A 164 -4.69 -21.41 3.75
N LEU A 165 -3.55 -21.55 4.42
CA LEU A 165 -2.65 -20.49 4.85
C LEU A 165 -1.20 -20.84 4.47
N LYS A 166 -0.35 -19.83 4.26
CA LYS A 166 1.08 -20.05 4.00
C LYS A 166 1.83 -20.27 5.32
N ILE A 167 1.69 -21.45 5.90
CA ILE A 167 2.29 -21.80 7.19
C ILE A 167 3.62 -22.52 6.96
N LEU A 168 4.67 -22.11 7.67
CA LEU A 168 5.96 -22.79 7.66
C LEU A 168 5.87 -24.17 8.33
N ALA A 169 6.39 -25.19 7.64
CA ALA A 169 6.42 -26.56 8.16
C ALA A 169 7.43 -26.71 9.31
N ASN A 170 8.60 -26.07 9.18
CA ASN A 170 9.74 -26.22 10.09
C ASN A 170 10.15 -24.88 10.69
N PHE A 171 9.24 -24.22 11.42
CA PHE A 171 9.57 -22.93 12.06
C PHE A 171 10.56 -23.13 13.22
N GLN A 172 11.68 -22.40 13.16
CA GLN A 172 12.74 -22.42 14.17
C GLN A 172 12.95 -21.00 14.70
N PRO A 173 12.32 -20.64 15.84
CA PRO A 173 12.48 -19.31 16.39
C PRO A 173 13.87 -19.11 17.00
N GLU A 174 14.47 -17.96 16.71
CA GLU A 174 15.77 -17.52 17.24
C GLU A 174 15.60 -16.53 18.38
N GLU A 175 14.59 -15.66 18.28
CA GLU A 175 14.28 -14.63 19.28
C GLU A 175 12.79 -14.66 19.65
N GLU A 176 12.47 -14.31 20.89
CA GLU A 176 11.11 -14.23 21.40
C GLU A 176 10.89 -12.95 22.21
N PHE A 177 9.75 -12.29 21.98
CA PHE A 177 9.35 -11.06 22.64
C PHE A 177 7.89 -11.09 23.05
N LEU A 178 7.59 -10.64 24.28
CA LEU A 178 6.23 -10.25 24.66
C LEU A 178 6.10 -8.74 24.44
N LEU A 179 5.19 -8.33 23.56
CA LEU A 179 4.90 -6.93 23.28
C LEU A 179 3.71 -6.46 24.14
N ASN A 180 3.86 -5.29 24.74
CA ASN A 180 2.82 -4.57 25.47
C ASN A 180 2.22 -3.46 24.59
N PRO A 181 1.05 -2.91 24.93
CA PRO A 181 0.51 -1.76 24.20
C PRO A 181 1.53 -0.62 24.06
N GLY A 182 1.73 -0.16 22.82
CA GLY A 182 2.74 0.83 22.43
C GLY A 182 4.06 0.24 21.95
N ASP A 183 4.39 -1.02 22.26
CA ASP A 183 5.58 -1.68 21.72
C ASP A 183 5.41 -2.03 20.24
N MET A 184 6.51 -2.00 19.48
CA MET A 184 6.51 -2.23 18.04
C MET A 184 7.69 -3.12 17.63
N LEU A 185 7.44 -4.05 16.71
CA LEU A 185 8.46 -4.91 16.12
C LEU A 185 8.54 -4.65 14.61
N TYR A 186 9.70 -4.18 14.14
CA TYR A 186 10.01 -4.08 12.72
C TYR A 186 10.60 -5.40 12.22
N LEU A 187 10.08 -5.92 11.11
CA LEU A 187 10.62 -7.08 10.41
C LEU A 187 10.92 -6.72 8.94
N PRO A 188 12.14 -7.01 8.44
CA PRO A 188 12.43 -6.94 7.01
C PRO A 188 11.79 -8.13 6.26
N PRO A 189 11.73 -8.08 4.91
CA PRO A 189 11.19 -9.17 4.11
C PRO A 189 11.85 -10.52 4.45
N ARG A 190 11.02 -11.57 4.40
CA ARG A 190 11.40 -12.99 4.55
C ARG A 190 11.94 -13.39 5.93
N TYR A 191 11.83 -12.54 6.95
CA TYR A 191 11.98 -13.00 8.32
C TYR A 191 10.79 -13.88 8.71
N ALA A 192 11.08 -15.12 9.11
CA ALA A 192 10.05 -16.01 9.61
C ALA A 192 9.58 -15.50 10.96
N HIS A 193 8.27 -15.48 11.18
CA HIS A 193 7.68 -14.96 12.40
C HIS A 193 6.35 -15.64 12.74
N ASP A 194 6.06 -15.69 14.04
CA ASP A 194 4.83 -16.24 14.59
C ASP A 194 4.36 -15.38 15.77
N GLY A 195 3.12 -14.90 15.69
CA GLY A 195 2.51 -14.02 16.67
C GLY A 195 1.31 -14.68 17.32
N VAL A 196 1.41 -15.00 18.61
CA VAL A 196 0.35 -15.65 19.38
C VAL A 196 -0.16 -14.70 20.45
N ALA A 197 -1.46 -14.44 20.44
CA ALA A 197 -2.11 -13.59 21.43
C ALA A 197 -1.98 -14.18 22.86
N VAL A 198 -1.71 -13.31 23.83
CA VAL A 198 -1.70 -13.65 25.27
C VAL A 198 -2.86 -12.90 25.90
N GLY A 199 -3.97 -13.59 26.12
CA GLY A 199 -5.28 -12.95 26.25
C GLY A 199 -5.76 -12.38 24.93
N GLU A 200 -6.83 -11.58 24.97
CA GLU A 200 -7.24 -10.86 23.77
C GLU A 200 -6.28 -9.72 23.43
N CYS A 201 -6.09 -9.44 22.15
CA CYS A 201 -5.19 -8.38 21.73
C CYS A 201 -5.55 -7.78 20.38
N MET A 202 -4.95 -6.62 20.08
CA MET A 202 -4.95 -6.02 18.76
C MET A 202 -3.54 -5.65 18.31
N THR A 203 -3.21 -5.98 17.07
CA THR A 203 -1.93 -5.60 16.45
C THR A 203 -2.20 -4.86 15.15
N TYR A 204 -1.55 -3.71 15.00
CA TYR A 204 -1.60 -2.88 13.80
C TYR A 204 -0.34 -3.18 13.00
N SER A 205 -0.53 -3.65 11.77
CA SER A 205 0.54 -4.03 10.87
C SER A 205 0.66 -2.94 9.82
N ILE A 206 1.67 -2.09 9.97
CA ILE A 206 1.98 -1.04 9.00
C ILE A 206 2.77 -1.71 7.87
N GLY A 207 2.09 -1.98 6.77
CA GLY A 207 2.59 -2.73 5.64
C GLY A 207 3.27 -1.85 4.60
N PHE A 208 4.22 -2.44 3.89
CA PHE A 208 4.91 -1.81 2.78
C PHE A 208 4.77 -2.64 1.51
N ARG A 209 4.83 -1.99 0.37
CA ARG A 209 4.87 -2.66 -0.93
C ARG A 209 6.28 -3.16 -1.23
N ALA A 210 6.33 -4.33 -1.84
CA ALA A 210 7.52 -4.88 -2.47
C ALA A 210 7.06 -5.61 -3.74
N PRO A 211 6.74 -4.87 -4.81
CA PRO A 211 6.17 -5.47 -6.01
C PRO A 211 7.20 -6.39 -6.67
N GLN A 212 6.76 -7.54 -7.15
CA GLN A 212 7.66 -8.45 -7.85
C GLN A 212 7.95 -7.89 -9.25
N ARG A 213 9.18 -8.10 -9.73
CA ARG A 213 9.59 -7.61 -11.06
C ARG A 213 8.64 -8.04 -12.18
N GLN A 214 8.13 -9.27 -12.12
CA GLN A 214 7.20 -9.80 -13.12
C GLN A 214 5.85 -9.07 -13.13
N ASP A 215 5.36 -8.63 -11.97
CA ASP A 215 4.07 -7.94 -11.85
C ASP A 215 4.20 -6.50 -12.33
N VAL A 216 5.29 -5.81 -11.94
CA VAL A 216 5.64 -4.49 -12.48
C VAL A 216 5.79 -4.56 -14.00
N ALA A 217 6.56 -5.51 -14.53
CA ALA A 217 6.77 -5.61 -15.98
C ALA A 217 5.47 -5.84 -16.75
N ARG A 218 4.59 -6.72 -16.23
CA ARG A 218 3.30 -7.03 -16.85
C ARG A 218 2.41 -5.80 -16.96
N ASP A 219 2.27 -5.06 -15.86
CA ASP A 219 1.41 -3.88 -15.78
C ASP A 219 1.93 -2.75 -16.68
N LEU A 220 3.22 -2.43 -16.57
CA LEU A 220 3.85 -1.39 -17.36
C LEU A 220 3.78 -1.69 -18.87
N LEU A 221 4.01 -2.95 -19.28
CA LEU A 221 3.90 -3.32 -20.69
C LEU A 221 2.47 -3.17 -21.22
N GLN A 222 1.46 -3.49 -20.41
CA GLN A 222 0.07 -3.29 -20.79
C GLN A 222 -0.23 -1.79 -20.99
N ARG A 223 0.12 -0.94 -20.03
CA ARG A 223 -0.09 0.52 -20.12
C ARG A 223 0.63 1.14 -21.33
N ILE A 224 1.88 0.74 -21.56
CA ILE A 224 2.66 1.22 -22.72
C ILE A 224 2.00 0.78 -24.03
N ALA A 225 1.46 -0.44 -24.10
CA ALA A 225 0.81 -0.94 -25.30
C ALA A 225 -0.52 -0.21 -25.59
N GLU A 226 -1.28 0.19 -24.56
CA GLU A 226 -2.52 0.96 -24.71
C GLU A 226 -2.29 2.37 -25.28
N GLU A 227 -1.13 2.97 -25.00
CA GLU A 227 -0.74 4.30 -25.51
C GLU A 227 0.06 4.27 -26.82
N ALA A 228 0.56 3.10 -27.22
CA ALA A 228 1.42 2.96 -28.39
C ALA A 228 0.59 3.04 -29.68
N GLU A 229 0.71 4.17 -30.39
CA GLU A 229 0.13 4.34 -31.72
C GLU A 229 1.21 4.17 -32.80
N ASP A 230 1.12 3.07 -33.56
CA ASP A 230 1.91 2.85 -34.78
C ASP A 230 1.03 2.15 -35.83
N GLU A 231 0.58 2.91 -36.83
CA GLU A 231 -0.25 2.40 -37.93
C GLU A 231 0.56 1.74 -39.06
N THR A 232 1.88 1.57 -38.87
CA THR A 232 2.75 0.99 -39.90
C THR A 232 2.36 -0.46 -40.20
N LEU A 233 1.95 -0.71 -41.44
CA LEU A 233 1.70 -2.07 -41.93
C LEU A 233 3.00 -2.80 -42.28
N TYR A 234 3.11 -4.06 -41.88
CA TYR A 234 4.15 -4.97 -42.38
C TYR A 234 4.07 -5.07 -43.91
N LYS A 235 5.23 -5.02 -44.57
CA LYS A 235 5.37 -5.12 -46.03
C LYS A 235 6.57 -5.97 -46.39
N ASP A 236 6.36 -6.92 -47.28
CA ASP A 236 7.38 -7.86 -47.75
C ASP A 236 7.37 -8.03 -49.28
N PRO A 237 7.48 -6.93 -50.06
CA PRO A 237 7.39 -6.99 -51.53
C PRO A 237 8.51 -7.81 -52.20
N ARG A 238 9.52 -8.24 -51.44
CA ARG A 238 10.64 -9.08 -51.89
C ARG A 238 10.57 -10.53 -51.37
N GLN A 239 9.49 -10.93 -50.69
CA GLN A 239 9.31 -12.28 -50.19
C GLN A 239 9.19 -13.28 -51.36
N PRO A 240 10.08 -14.28 -51.46
CA PRO A 240 9.93 -15.34 -52.46
C PRO A 240 8.77 -16.28 -52.08
N ALA A 241 8.29 -17.06 -53.06
CA ALA A 241 7.33 -18.13 -52.80
C ALA A 241 7.86 -19.12 -51.75
N ALA A 242 7.01 -19.55 -50.82
CA ALA A 242 7.43 -20.34 -49.67
C ALA A 242 7.57 -21.84 -50.02
N GLU A 243 8.77 -22.40 -49.81
CA GLU A 243 9.01 -23.86 -49.80
C GLU A 243 8.53 -24.49 -48.48
N HIS A 244 8.58 -23.72 -47.38
CA HIS A 244 8.14 -24.11 -46.04
C HIS A 244 7.06 -23.15 -45.53
N PRO A 245 5.78 -23.35 -45.89
CA PRO A 245 4.71 -22.37 -45.63
C PRO A 245 4.38 -22.13 -44.14
N ALA A 246 4.85 -23.00 -43.24
CA ALA A 246 4.68 -22.84 -41.79
C ALA A 246 5.83 -22.07 -41.11
N LEU A 247 6.92 -21.75 -41.84
CA LEU A 247 8.05 -21.00 -41.30
C LEU A 247 7.71 -19.51 -41.24
N VAL A 248 7.79 -18.92 -40.05
CA VAL A 248 7.60 -17.48 -39.87
C VAL A 248 8.77 -16.73 -40.54
N PRO A 249 8.52 -15.83 -41.51
CA PRO A 249 9.59 -15.10 -42.20
C PRO A 249 10.45 -14.30 -41.23
N ALA A 250 11.77 -14.31 -41.43
CA ALA A 250 12.70 -13.55 -40.59
C ALA A 250 12.38 -12.04 -40.59
N ALA A 251 12.01 -11.48 -41.76
CA ALA A 251 11.62 -10.08 -41.88
C ALA A 251 10.39 -9.72 -41.02
N LEU A 252 9.46 -10.66 -40.83
CA LEU A 252 8.30 -10.46 -39.94
C LEU A 252 8.71 -10.51 -38.46
N GLN A 253 9.68 -11.33 -38.10
CA GLN A 253 10.26 -11.36 -36.75
C GLN A 253 11.01 -10.05 -36.45
N ASP A 254 11.79 -9.55 -37.41
CA ASP A 254 12.50 -8.27 -37.30
C ASP A 254 11.51 -7.10 -37.15
N PHE A 255 10.44 -7.10 -37.95
CA PHE A 255 9.35 -6.12 -37.83
C PHE A 255 8.71 -6.14 -36.44
N ALA A 256 8.43 -7.32 -35.89
CA ALA A 256 7.87 -7.45 -34.55
C ALA A 256 8.83 -6.94 -33.45
N GLN A 257 10.14 -7.21 -33.58
CA GLN A 257 11.15 -6.71 -32.65
C GLN A 257 11.27 -5.18 -32.70
N ASP A 258 11.27 -4.60 -33.91
CA ASP A 258 11.31 -3.15 -34.10
C ASP A 258 10.05 -2.48 -33.52
N ALA A 259 8.87 -3.07 -33.71
CA ALA A 259 7.62 -2.56 -33.14
C ALA A 259 7.68 -2.47 -31.60
N VAL A 260 8.14 -3.53 -30.93
CA VAL A 260 8.33 -3.52 -29.47
C VAL A 260 9.40 -2.51 -29.05
N ALA A 261 10.53 -2.46 -29.76
CA ALA A 261 11.60 -1.50 -29.46
C ALA A 261 11.16 -0.04 -29.60
N ARG A 262 10.30 0.27 -30.59
CA ARG A 262 9.70 1.59 -30.78
C ARG A 262 8.76 1.96 -29.65
N ALA A 263 7.87 1.05 -29.27
CA ALA A 263 6.97 1.26 -28.14
C ALA A 263 7.73 1.55 -26.84
N LEU A 264 8.93 0.98 -26.67
CA LEU A 264 9.78 1.18 -25.49
C LEU A 264 10.81 2.32 -25.63
N LYS A 265 10.77 3.08 -26.73
CA LYS A 265 11.85 4.03 -27.06
C LYS A 265 11.87 5.27 -26.15
N ASP A 266 10.73 5.76 -25.67
CA ASP A 266 10.69 6.90 -24.75
C ASP A 266 10.79 6.43 -23.28
N PRO A 267 11.92 6.65 -22.59
CA PRO A 267 12.06 6.26 -21.19
C PRO A 267 11.08 6.99 -20.26
N ARG A 268 10.52 8.14 -20.67
CA ARG A 268 9.50 8.85 -19.90
C ARG A 268 8.16 8.12 -19.90
N GLN A 269 7.89 7.30 -20.92
CA GLN A 269 6.68 6.49 -20.95
C GLN A 269 6.70 5.40 -19.87
N ILE A 270 7.86 4.76 -19.68
CA ILE A 270 8.09 3.80 -18.59
C ILE A 270 7.94 4.49 -17.23
N ALA A 271 8.53 5.69 -17.06
CA ALA A 271 8.41 6.45 -15.81
C ALA A 271 6.96 6.85 -15.53
N ARG A 272 6.22 7.27 -16.55
CA ARG A 272 4.80 7.59 -16.45
C ARG A 272 3.97 6.38 -16.03
N ALA A 273 4.09 5.27 -16.76
CA ALA A 273 3.36 4.04 -16.46
C ALA A 273 3.68 3.52 -15.05
N LEU A 274 4.93 3.67 -14.59
CA LEU A 274 5.30 3.34 -13.21
C LEU A 274 4.60 4.24 -12.19
N GLY A 275 4.55 5.55 -12.41
CA GLY A 275 3.89 6.49 -11.50
C GLY A 275 2.39 6.25 -11.39
N GLU A 276 1.73 5.97 -12.53
CA GLU A 276 0.32 5.58 -12.59
C GLU A 276 0.08 4.27 -11.83
N TYR A 277 0.84 3.20 -12.15
CA TYR A 277 0.77 1.93 -11.43
C TYR A 277 0.93 2.08 -9.91
N LEU A 278 1.87 2.92 -9.45
CA LEU A 278 2.13 3.10 -8.02
C LEU A 278 1.05 3.92 -7.30
N THR A 279 0.33 4.77 -8.03
CA THR A 279 -0.73 5.62 -7.48
C THR A 279 -2.12 5.04 -7.66
N GLU A 280 -2.30 4.06 -8.53
CA GLU A 280 -3.58 3.38 -8.72
C GLU A 280 -4.12 2.84 -7.37
N PRO A 281 -5.36 3.21 -7.00
CA PRO A 281 -6.01 2.67 -5.81
C PRO A 281 -6.27 1.17 -5.95
N LYS A 282 -6.44 0.46 -4.83
CA LYS A 282 -6.92 -0.93 -4.86
C LYS A 282 -8.36 -0.92 -5.42
N ALA A 283 -8.76 -1.95 -6.16
CA ALA A 283 -10.04 -1.99 -6.88
C ALA A 283 -11.29 -1.78 -6.00
N GLN A 284 -11.20 -2.06 -4.70
CA GLN A 284 -12.27 -1.85 -3.72
C GLN A 284 -12.30 -0.44 -3.11
N VAL A 285 -11.35 0.44 -3.45
CA VAL A 285 -11.29 1.80 -2.93
C VAL A 285 -12.14 2.70 -3.81
N TRP A 286 -13.20 3.25 -3.21
CA TRP A 286 -14.12 4.17 -3.86
C TRP A 286 -13.99 5.55 -3.24
N PHE A 287 -14.14 6.59 -4.06
CA PHE A 287 -14.22 7.97 -3.61
C PHE A 287 -15.66 8.45 -3.65
N ASP A 288 -16.00 9.31 -2.70
CA ASP A 288 -17.29 9.97 -2.65
C ASP A 288 -17.20 11.22 -3.54
N GLU A 289 -17.68 11.11 -4.77
CA GLU A 289 -17.71 12.23 -5.72
C GLU A 289 -18.55 13.39 -5.17
N SER A 290 -18.09 14.62 -5.41
CA SER A 290 -18.78 15.82 -4.96
C SER A 290 -18.80 16.91 -6.04
N PRO A 291 -19.55 16.70 -7.14
CA PRO A 291 -19.70 17.71 -8.20
C PRO A 291 -20.22 19.05 -7.64
N GLU A 292 -21.16 19.00 -6.70
CA GLU A 292 -21.70 20.21 -6.05
C GLU A 292 -20.63 21.02 -5.31
N ALA A 293 -19.63 20.36 -4.69
CA ALA A 293 -18.54 21.05 -4.02
C ALA A 293 -17.55 21.66 -5.02
N ALA A 294 -17.31 20.98 -6.15
CA ALA A 294 -16.49 21.50 -7.24
C ALA A 294 -17.16 22.71 -7.91
N ASP A 295 -18.44 22.63 -8.27
CA ASP A 295 -19.22 23.72 -8.86
C ASP A 295 -19.22 24.97 -7.97
N GLN A 296 -19.41 24.78 -6.65
CA GLN A 296 -19.35 25.88 -5.68
C GLN A 296 -17.96 26.51 -5.60
N ALA A 297 -16.91 25.69 -5.61
CA ALA A 297 -15.53 26.16 -5.57
C ALA A 297 -15.10 26.83 -6.89
N GLU A 298 -15.63 26.39 -8.03
CA GLU A 298 -15.41 27.01 -9.34
C GLU A 298 -16.10 28.39 -9.40
N ALA A 299 -17.36 28.46 -9.00
CA ALA A 299 -18.10 29.72 -8.96
C ALA A 299 -17.51 30.72 -7.96
N HIS A 300 -17.10 30.24 -6.78
CA HIS A 300 -16.48 31.07 -5.75
C HIS A 300 -15.56 30.27 -4.83
N TRP A 301 -14.27 30.22 -5.18
CA TRP A 301 -13.26 29.63 -4.29
C TRP A 301 -13.17 30.41 -2.98
N PRO A 302 -13.48 29.81 -1.81
CA PRO A 302 -13.49 30.56 -0.56
C PRO A 302 -12.08 31.11 -0.27
N PRO A 303 -11.90 32.43 -0.05
CA PRO A 303 -10.56 33.04 0.03
C PRO A 303 -9.67 32.52 1.17
N ALA A 304 -10.28 31.90 2.19
CA ALA A 304 -9.60 31.32 3.34
C ALA A 304 -9.49 29.77 3.27
N ALA A 305 -10.07 29.13 2.25
CA ALA A 305 -10.05 27.68 2.12
C ALA A 305 -8.72 27.17 1.56
N GLY A 306 -8.17 26.17 2.22
CA GLY A 306 -7.12 25.32 1.69
C GLY A 306 -7.69 24.09 0.98
N VAL A 307 -6.80 23.16 0.62
CA VAL A 307 -7.17 21.80 0.23
C VAL A 307 -6.41 20.78 1.06
N VAL A 308 -7.01 19.62 1.28
CA VAL A 308 -6.37 18.46 1.90
C VAL A 308 -6.74 17.21 1.11
N LEU A 309 -5.75 16.36 0.81
CA LEU A 309 -5.98 15.09 0.13
C LEU A 309 -6.88 14.19 1.00
N ASP A 310 -7.82 13.51 0.35
CA ASP A 310 -8.55 12.42 0.98
C ASP A 310 -7.56 11.32 1.41
N GLY A 311 -7.85 10.63 2.52
CA GLY A 311 -6.99 9.58 3.06
C GLY A 311 -6.71 8.45 2.05
N ARG A 312 -7.65 8.21 1.14
CA ARG A 312 -7.57 7.23 0.05
C ARG A 312 -6.70 7.66 -1.11
N SER A 313 -6.44 8.97 -1.26
CA SER A 313 -5.67 9.51 -2.38
C SER A 313 -4.18 9.27 -2.26
N ARG A 314 -3.60 8.80 -3.37
CA ARG A 314 -2.17 8.58 -3.57
C ARG A 314 -1.65 9.57 -4.59
N LEU A 315 -0.86 10.53 -4.11
CA LEU A 315 -0.22 11.55 -4.93
C LEU A 315 1.30 11.33 -4.88
N LEU A 316 1.90 11.05 -6.04
CA LEU A 316 3.35 10.90 -6.22
C LEU A 316 3.83 11.87 -7.29
N TYR A 317 5.15 12.02 -7.43
CA TYR A 317 5.73 12.83 -8.49
C TYR A 317 7.12 12.35 -8.88
N ASP A 318 7.53 12.72 -10.08
CA ASP A 318 8.91 12.65 -10.54
C ASP A 318 9.39 14.03 -11.03
N ALA A 319 10.51 14.06 -11.75
CA ALA A 319 11.07 15.30 -12.30
C ALA A 319 10.14 16.00 -13.32
N HIS A 320 9.26 15.25 -13.99
CA HIS A 320 8.47 15.67 -15.16
C HIS A 320 6.96 15.53 -14.96
N HIS A 321 6.50 14.78 -13.96
CA HIS A 321 5.10 14.41 -13.81
C HIS A 321 4.62 14.52 -12.36
N ILE A 322 3.32 14.74 -12.23
CA ILE A 322 2.52 14.49 -11.03
C ILE A 322 1.65 13.26 -11.34
N PHE A 323 1.53 12.35 -10.39
CA PHE A 323 0.74 11.12 -10.49
C PHE A 323 -0.30 11.10 -9.39
N ALA A 324 -1.57 10.92 -9.72
CA ALA A 324 -2.64 10.85 -8.74
C ALA A 324 -3.60 9.73 -9.12
N ASN A 325 -3.81 8.79 -8.21
CA ASN A 325 -4.83 7.76 -8.31
C ASN A 325 -4.87 6.98 -9.65
N GLY A 326 -3.71 6.73 -10.28
CA GLY A 326 -3.61 6.00 -11.55
C GLY A 326 -3.51 6.87 -12.79
N GLU A 327 -3.59 8.20 -12.64
CA GLU A 327 -3.47 9.18 -13.72
C GLU A 327 -2.17 10.00 -13.60
N SER A 328 -1.78 10.63 -14.71
CA SER A 328 -0.55 11.43 -14.79
C SER A 328 -0.72 12.75 -15.54
N TRP A 329 -0.01 13.77 -15.05
CA TRP A 329 0.05 15.10 -15.67
C TRP A 329 1.49 15.53 -15.84
N ARG A 330 1.81 16.12 -17.00
CA ARG A 330 3.09 16.80 -17.20
C ARG A 330 3.17 18.01 -16.29
N ALA A 331 4.25 18.12 -15.54
CA ALA A 331 4.40 19.15 -14.52
C ALA A 331 5.75 19.84 -14.64
N ALA A 332 5.72 21.16 -14.81
CA ALA A 332 6.89 22.03 -14.77
C ALA A 332 6.58 23.36 -14.07
N GLY A 333 7.63 24.10 -13.71
CA GLY A 333 7.50 25.46 -13.18
C GLY A 333 6.81 25.54 -11.82
N ARG A 334 6.07 26.63 -11.60
CA ARG A 334 5.48 26.99 -10.30
C ARG A 334 4.37 26.02 -9.86
N ASP A 335 3.54 25.56 -10.79
CA ASP A 335 2.42 24.69 -10.47
C ASP A 335 2.92 23.29 -10.10
N ALA A 336 3.98 22.80 -10.75
CA ALA A 336 4.66 21.57 -10.33
C ALA A 336 5.19 21.69 -8.90
N ALA A 337 5.82 22.81 -8.54
CA ALA A 337 6.30 23.02 -7.17
C ALA A 337 5.13 23.03 -6.14
N LEU A 338 4.00 23.63 -6.51
CA LEU A 338 2.79 23.65 -5.69
C LEU A 338 2.19 22.24 -5.49
N LEU A 339 2.05 21.47 -6.57
CA LEU A 339 1.47 20.12 -6.50
C LEU A 339 2.42 19.10 -5.85
N ARG A 340 3.74 19.25 -6.01
CA ARG A 340 4.74 18.48 -5.24
C ARG A 340 4.61 18.77 -3.75
N ARG A 341 4.40 20.04 -3.38
CA ARG A 341 4.13 20.42 -2.00
C ARG A 341 2.84 19.80 -1.49
N LEU A 342 1.77 19.77 -2.29
CA LEU A 342 0.55 19.05 -1.93
C LEU A 342 0.80 17.55 -1.73
N ALA A 343 1.63 16.91 -2.55
CA ALA A 343 1.99 15.50 -2.38
C ALA A 343 2.74 15.27 -1.05
N ASP A 344 3.77 16.08 -0.79
CA ASP A 344 4.61 15.94 0.40
C ASP A 344 3.86 16.30 1.69
N GLU A 345 3.09 17.39 1.70
CA GLU A 345 2.38 17.89 2.89
C GLU A 345 0.96 17.32 3.04
N ARG A 346 0.41 16.68 2.01
CA ARG A 346 -1.00 16.24 1.87
C ARG A 346 -2.05 17.33 2.02
N ALA A 347 -1.64 18.58 2.17
CA ALA A 347 -2.51 19.73 2.24
C ALA A 347 -1.81 20.99 1.72
N LEU A 348 -2.60 21.93 1.22
CA LEU A 348 -2.17 23.30 0.93
C LEU A 348 -3.08 24.26 1.67
N ASP A 349 -2.51 25.30 2.27
CA ASP A 349 -3.29 26.39 2.85
C ASP A 349 -3.75 27.37 1.77
N ALA A 350 -4.70 28.24 2.12
CA ALA A 350 -5.21 29.27 1.22
C ALA A 350 -4.11 30.20 0.67
N ARG A 351 -3.02 30.40 1.44
CA ARG A 351 -1.91 31.25 1.02
C ARG A 351 -1.13 30.61 -0.12
N ALA A 352 -0.84 29.31 -0.05
CA ALA A 352 -0.17 28.56 -1.10
C ALA A 352 -1.00 28.57 -2.39
N LEU A 353 -2.32 28.41 -2.28
CA LEU A 353 -3.24 28.38 -3.42
C LEU A 353 -3.33 29.72 -4.16
N LYS A 354 -3.02 30.87 -3.54
CA LYS A 354 -2.96 32.16 -4.25
C LYS A 354 -1.97 32.16 -5.42
N GLY A 355 -0.94 31.32 -5.37
CA GLY A 355 0.05 31.19 -6.42
C GLY A 355 -0.34 30.24 -7.57
N ALA A 356 -1.43 29.49 -7.43
CA ALA A 356 -1.89 28.53 -8.43
C ALA A 356 -2.35 29.24 -9.71
N SER A 357 -1.90 28.74 -10.87
CA SER A 357 -2.48 29.12 -12.17
C SER A 357 -3.93 28.66 -12.31
N ASP A 358 -4.59 29.14 -13.37
CA ASP A 358 -5.93 28.68 -13.71
C ASP A 358 -5.94 27.18 -14.07
N ASP A 359 -4.90 26.67 -14.76
CA ASP A 359 -4.74 25.24 -15.05
C ASP A 359 -4.62 24.41 -13.77
N ALA A 360 -3.79 24.87 -12.81
CA ALA A 360 -3.63 24.18 -11.53
C ALA A 360 -4.92 24.21 -10.71
N ARG A 361 -5.68 25.32 -10.76
CA ARG A 361 -7.00 25.42 -10.12
C ARG A 361 -8.01 24.49 -10.76
N GLY A 362 -8.05 24.42 -12.10
CA GLY A 362 -8.90 23.49 -12.85
C GLY A 362 -8.62 22.04 -12.47
N LEU A 363 -7.34 21.67 -12.34
CA LEU A 363 -6.97 20.32 -11.88
C LEU A 363 -7.36 20.05 -10.41
N LEU A 364 -7.21 21.04 -9.52
CA LEU A 364 -7.67 20.88 -8.13
C LEU A 364 -9.20 20.80 -8.03
N LEU A 365 -9.94 21.48 -8.91
CA LEU A 365 -11.40 21.40 -9.02
C LEU A 365 -11.83 20.01 -9.51
N SER A 366 -11.18 19.44 -10.53
CA SER A 366 -11.49 18.07 -10.96
C SER A 366 -11.19 17.06 -9.85
N TRP A 367 -10.13 17.26 -9.06
CA TRP A 367 -9.86 16.40 -7.89
C TRP A 367 -10.84 16.61 -6.73
N LEU A 368 -11.44 17.80 -6.57
CA LEU A 368 -12.58 18.02 -5.65
C LEU A 368 -13.80 17.24 -6.13
N GLU A 369 -14.11 17.34 -7.43
CA GLU A 369 -15.25 16.65 -8.05
C GLU A 369 -15.13 15.14 -7.88
N SER A 370 -13.95 14.56 -8.15
CA SER A 370 -13.69 13.13 -7.98
C SER A 370 -13.54 12.69 -6.51
N GLY A 371 -13.64 13.59 -5.54
CA GLY A 371 -13.49 13.27 -4.11
C GLY A 371 -12.05 12.93 -3.68
N TRP A 372 -11.05 13.19 -4.53
CA TRP A 372 -9.65 12.89 -4.23
C TRP A 372 -9.04 13.86 -3.23
N LEU A 373 -9.63 15.04 -3.09
CA LEU A 373 -9.30 15.99 -2.05
C LEU A 373 -10.56 16.73 -1.60
N ARG A 374 -10.46 17.40 -0.46
CA ARG A 374 -11.53 18.22 0.12
C ARG A 374 -11.03 19.61 0.46
N LEU A 375 -11.95 20.58 0.53
CA LEU A 375 -11.64 21.89 1.07
C LEU A 375 -11.30 21.79 2.56
N ARG A 376 -10.35 22.61 3.00
CA ARG A 376 -9.87 22.68 4.38
C ARG A 376 -10.17 24.01 5.03
#